data_AF-A0A1X1EN27-F1
#
_entry.id   AF-A0A1X1EN27-F1
#
_cell.length_a   1.000
_cell.length_b   1.000
_cell.length_c   1.000
_cell.angle_alpha   90.00
_cell.angle_beta   90.00
_cell.angle_gamma   90.00
#
_symmetry.space_group_name_H-M   'P 1'
#
loop_
_entity.id
_entity.type
_entity.pdbx_description
1 polymer ?
#
loop_
_entity_poly.entity_id
_entity_poly.type
_entity_poly.pdbx_seq_one_letter_code
_entity_poly.pdbx_strand_id
1 'polypeptide(L)'
;MLTDNACRPALRGGSKEMIVHKIITADAIRSMTPFDFEDYHAGGLDMRWKLTCSVMQDLRTPYGWNISSEYSDELGGIFPVQVRFTPPHGRFDIALNSPGNLNPVWLLSLINGGQLPFIHPVAVYDPVMINHITGRAARLDEEFGSLSDIVRTLMGESIAGNVPLMYLPGLRMRSCFPFRVHR
;
A
#
# COMPACT_ATOMS: atom_id res chain seq x y z
N MET A 1 16.38 -15.32 -8.63
CA MET A 1 17.18 -14.18 -8.12
C MET A 1 16.24 -13.29 -7.34
N LEU A 2 16.37 -13.27 -6.01
CA LEU A 2 15.55 -12.45 -5.11
C LEU A 2 15.94 -10.99 -5.33
N THR A 3 15.00 -10.14 -5.73
CA THR A 3 15.20 -8.70 -5.72
C THR A 3 15.12 -8.22 -4.28
N ASP A 4 16.25 -7.77 -3.74
CA ASP A 4 16.31 -7.10 -2.44
C ASP A 4 15.43 -5.85 -2.48
N ASN A 5 14.21 -5.95 -1.94
CA ASN A 5 13.32 -4.82 -1.62
C ASN A 5 13.88 -4.02 -0.43
N ALA A 6 15.16 -3.65 -0.48
CA ALA A 6 15.82 -2.98 0.62
C ALA A 6 15.26 -1.56 0.77
N CYS A 7 14.43 -1.36 1.80
CA CYS A 7 14.20 -0.08 2.48
C CYS A 7 15.57 0.55 2.77
N ARG A 8 16.09 1.40 1.87
CA ARG A 8 17.38 2.07 2.07
C ARG A 8 17.14 3.44 2.73
N PRO A 9 17.67 3.69 3.93
CA PRO A 9 17.57 5.00 4.55
C PRO A 9 18.48 6.01 3.83
N ALA A 10 17.99 7.23 3.64
CA ALA A 10 18.82 8.38 3.28
C ALA A 10 19.63 8.80 4.53
N LEU A 11 20.81 8.20 4.74
CA LEU A 11 21.68 8.55 5.87
C LEU A 11 22.35 9.90 5.61
N ARG A 12 21.89 10.95 6.31
CA ARG A 12 22.67 12.18 6.50
C ARG A 12 23.67 11.93 7.63
N GLY A 13 24.95 12.18 7.34
CA GLY A 13 26.10 11.73 8.13
C GLY A 13 26.07 12.08 9.62
N GLY A 14 26.58 11.14 10.40
CA GLY A 14 26.85 11.26 11.83
C GLY A 14 26.90 9.86 12.45
N SER A 15 28.08 9.44 12.89
CA SER A 15 28.31 8.13 13.50
C SER A 15 27.37 7.90 14.69
N LYS A 16 26.30 7.13 14.48
CA LYS A 16 25.48 6.52 15.53
C LYS A 16 25.10 5.13 15.07
N GLU A 17 25.60 4.16 15.82
CA GLU A 17 24.98 2.87 16.12
C GLU A 17 23.98 2.39 15.06
N MET A 18 24.35 1.32 14.37
CA MET A 18 23.48 0.59 13.46
C MET A 18 22.33 0.00 14.29
N ILE A 19 21.33 0.81 14.62
CA ILE A 19 20.15 0.36 15.36
C ILE A 19 19.46 -0.59 14.41
N VAL A 20 19.69 -1.89 14.61
CA VAL A 20 18.91 -2.96 14.03
C VAL A 20 17.48 -2.71 14.52
N HIS A 21 16.70 -1.96 13.75
CA HIS A 21 15.33 -1.64 14.10
C HIS A 21 14.57 -2.96 14.15
N LYS A 22 14.20 -3.38 15.36
CA LYS A 22 13.41 -4.59 15.61
C LYS A 22 12.17 -4.59 14.71
N ILE A 23 12.18 -5.40 13.65
CA ILE A 23 11.08 -5.53 12.68
C ILE A 23 9.79 -5.85 13.45
N ILE A 24 8.70 -5.16 13.11
CA ILE A 24 7.38 -5.44 13.66
C ILE A 24 6.85 -6.66 12.91
N THR A 25 6.54 -7.75 13.62
CA THR A 25 6.07 -8.98 12.97
C THR A 25 4.66 -8.80 12.42
N ALA A 26 4.31 -9.57 11.38
CA ALA A 26 2.96 -9.59 10.83
C ALA A 26 1.88 -9.84 11.90
N ASP A 27 2.16 -10.71 12.89
CA ASP A 27 1.25 -10.99 14.00
C ASP A 27 1.06 -9.79 14.94
N ALA A 28 2.12 -9.00 15.17
CA ALA A 28 2.01 -7.76 15.93
C ALA A 28 1.17 -6.74 15.15
N ILE A 29 1.41 -6.57 13.84
CA ILE A 29 0.61 -5.68 12.97
C ILE A 29 -0.86 -6.12 12.96
N ARG A 30 -1.12 -7.42 12.92
CA ARG A 30 -2.47 -8.01 12.99
C ARG A 30 -3.22 -7.68 14.28
N SER A 31 -2.50 -7.56 15.39
CA SER A 31 -3.08 -7.19 16.70
C SER A 31 -3.26 -5.69 16.93
N MET A 32 -2.70 -4.84 16.05
CA MET A 32 -2.79 -3.39 16.21
C MET A 32 -4.20 -2.86 15.95
N THR A 33 -4.60 -1.93 16.79
CA THR A 33 -5.81 -1.12 16.64
C THR A 33 -5.52 0.09 15.75
N PRO A 34 -6.55 0.75 15.18
CA PRO A 34 -6.37 2.00 14.44
C PRO A 34 -5.62 3.08 15.24
N PHE A 35 -5.78 3.12 16.56
CA PHE A 35 -5.05 4.06 17.42
C PHE A 35 -3.55 3.74 17.48
N ASP A 36 -3.17 2.46 17.54
CA ASP A 36 -1.76 2.07 17.52
C ASP A 36 -1.09 2.53 16.21
N PHE A 37 -1.77 2.38 15.06
CA PHE A 37 -1.27 2.88 13.78
C PHE A 37 -1.04 4.40 13.81
N GLU A 38 -1.98 5.16 14.38
CA GLU A 38 -1.84 6.62 14.51
C GLU A 38 -0.77 7.03 15.51
N ASP A 39 -0.52 6.25 16.57
CA ASP A 39 0.61 6.50 17.48
C ASP A 39 1.96 6.32 16.75
N TYR A 40 2.09 5.33 15.87
CA TYR A 40 3.27 5.20 15.00
C TYR A 40 3.40 6.37 14.02
N HIS A 41 2.27 6.88 13.51
CA HIS A 41 2.23 8.02 12.61
C HIS A 41 2.64 9.32 13.31
N ALA A 42 2.13 9.56 14.52
CA ALA A 42 2.43 10.72 15.36
C ALA A 42 3.81 10.64 16.04
N GLY A 43 4.37 9.43 16.18
CA GLY A 43 5.67 9.15 16.78
C GLY A 43 6.88 9.63 15.96
N GLY A 44 6.65 10.25 14.80
CA GLY A 44 7.67 10.82 13.94
C GLY A 44 8.22 9.86 12.88
N LEU A 45 9.15 10.36 12.08
CA LEU A 45 9.63 9.68 10.87
C LEU A 45 10.18 8.29 11.14
N ASP A 46 10.98 8.10 12.21
CA ASP A 46 11.61 6.80 12.49
C ASP A 46 10.59 5.72 12.85
N MET A 47 9.54 6.07 13.62
CA MET A 47 8.46 5.15 13.98
C MET A 47 7.62 4.80 12.77
N ARG A 48 7.23 5.82 11.97
CA ARG A 48 6.48 5.62 10.73
C ARG A 48 7.27 4.78 9.74
N TRP A 49 8.55 5.10 9.53
CA TRP A 49 9.46 4.36 8.67
C TRP A 49 9.54 2.89 9.07
N LYS A 50 9.73 2.63 10.37
CA LYS A 50 9.82 1.27 10.90
C LYS A 50 8.55 0.46 10.63
N LEU A 51 7.37 1.04 10.83
CA LEU A 51 6.10 0.39 10.55
C LEU A 51 5.92 0.15 9.04
N THR A 52 6.16 1.17 8.21
CA THR A 52 6.07 1.07 6.76
C THR A 52 7.01 0.01 6.19
N CYS A 53 8.28 -0.04 6.63
CA CYS A 53 9.22 -1.06 6.16
C CYS A 53 8.82 -2.47 6.63
N SER A 54 8.26 -2.60 7.84
CA SER A 54 7.76 -3.90 8.32
C SER A 54 6.61 -4.41 7.44
N VAL A 55 5.69 -3.53 7.06
CA VAL A 55 4.61 -3.85 6.11
C VAL A 55 5.18 -4.22 4.74
N MET A 56 6.09 -3.41 4.19
CA MET A 56 6.68 -3.66 2.86
C MET A 56 7.47 -4.97 2.78
N GLN A 57 8.08 -5.40 3.89
CA GLN A 57 8.83 -6.65 3.94
C GLN A 57 7.95 -7.88 3.69
N ASP A 58 6.68 -7.83 4.09
CA ASP A 58 5.73 -8.92 3.90
C ASP A 58 5.08 -8.90 2.50
N LEU A 59 5.29 -7.83 1.73
CA LEU A 59 4.68 -7.63 0.42
C LEU A 59 5.59 -8.11 -0.72
N ARG A 60 4.99 -8.74 -1.72
CA ARG A 60 5.64 -9.21 -2.95
C ARG A 60 5.29 -8.28 -4.10
N THR A 61 6.31 -7.67 -4.66
CA THR A 61 6.16 -6.84 -5.86
C THR A 61 5.96 -7.73 -7.09
N PRO A 62 4.88 -7.55 -7.87
CA PRO A 62 4.73 -8.24 -9.15
C PRO A 62 5.90 -7.93 -10.10
N TYR A 63 6.18 -8.85 -11.03
CA TYR A 63 7.31 -8.68 -11.95
C TYR A 63 7.15 -7.41 -12.82
N GLY A 64 8.20 -6.61 -12.90
CA GLY A 64 8.21 -5.35 -13.65
C GLY A 64 7.47 -4.19 -12.97
N TRP A 65 6.70 -4.44 -11.92
CA TRP A 65 6.02 -3.38 -11.16
C TRP A 65 6.99 -2.72 -10.18
N ASN A 66 6.72 -1.46 -9.86
CA ASN A 66 7.40 -0.74 -8.80
C ASN A 66 6.58 -0.78 -7.51
N ILE A 67 7.26 -0.78 -6.35
CA ILE A 67 6.64 -0.61 -5.04
C ILE A 67 7.19 0.66 -4.41
N SER A 68 6.31 1.53 -3.94
CA SER A 68 6.65 2.80 -3.29
C SER A 68 5.81 2.98 -2.03
N SER A 69 6.28 3.79 -1.09
CA SER A 69 5.58 4.03 0.16
C SER A 69 5.73 5.47 0.61
N GLU A 70 4.78 5.90 1.44
CA GLU A 70 4.77 7.26 1.99
C GLU A 70 5.51 7.33 3.33
N TYR A 71 6.40 8.32 3.45
CA TYR A 71 7.18 8.57 4.67
C TYR A 71 7.01 9.98 5.23
N SER A 72 6.66 10.96 4.39
CA SER A 72 6.36 12.34 4.80
C SER A 72 4.89 12.65 4.54
N ASP A 73 4.53 13.21 3.40
CA ASP A 73 3.13 13.45 2.97
C ASP A 73 3.00 13.39 1.44
N GLU A 74 3.92 12.70 0.78
CA GLU A 74 4.10 12.67 -0.69
C GLU A 74 2.88 12.09 -1.43
N LEU A 75 2.08 11.30 -0.72
CA LEU A 75 0.86 10.65 -1.18
C LEU A 75 -0.40 11.17 -0.46
N GLY A 76 -0.27 12.25 0.32
CA GLY A 76 -1.34 12.98 0.98
C GLY A 76 -1.31 12.94 2.51
N GLY A 77 -0.48 12.10 3.13
CA GLY A 77 -0.31 12.02 4.58
C GLY A 77 -1.51 11.44 5.34
N ILE A 78 -2.45 10.85 4.61
CA ILE A 78 -3.80 10.55 5.13
C ILE A 78 -3.80 9.28 5.98
N PHE A 79 -3.00 8.30 5.59
CA PHE A 79 -2.93 7.00 6.26
C PHE A 79 -1.59 6.84 6.97
N PRO A 80 -1.57 6.25 8.18
CA PRO A 80 -0.32 5.95 8.88
C PRO A 80 0.70 5.22 8.02
N VAL A 81 0.24 4.19 7.28
CA VAL A 81 1.01 3.50 6.26
C VAL A 81 0.23 3.50 4.95
N GLN A 82 0.90 3.95 3.88
CA GLN A 82 0.45 3.77 2.51
C GLN A 82 1.57 3.17 1.66
N VAL A 83 1.25 2.09 0.95
CA VAL A 83 2.14 1.43 -0.01
C VAL A 83 1.45 1.36 -1.36
N ARG A 84 2.13 1.77 -2.44
CA ARG A 84 1.62 1.75 -3.81
C ARG A 84 2.41 0.78 -4.68
N PHE A 85 1.68 -0.02 -5.44
CA PHE A 85 2.18 -0.86 -6.51
C PHE A 85 1.83 -0.21 -7.85
N THR A 86 2.83 0.02 -8.69
CA THR A 86 2.69 0.74 -9.96
C THR A 86 3.19 -0.14 -11.12
N PRO A 87 2.32 -0.48 -12.11
CA PRO A 87 2.74 -1.15 -13.32
C PRO A 87 3.66 -0.26 -14.18
N PRO A 88 4.51 -0.83 -15.04
CA PRO A 88 5.47 -0.07 -15.87
C PRO A 88 4.85 1.06 -16.69
N HIS A 89 3.61 0.87 -17.16
CA HIS A 89 2.92 1.85 -17.99
C HIS A 89 2.24 2.98 -17.20
N GLY A 90 2.18 2.90 -15.86
CA GLY A 90 1.66 3.96 -14.97
C GLY A 90 0.20 4.38 -15.21
N ARG A 91 -0.66 3.47 -15.69
CA ARG A 91 -2.07 3.79 -16.04
C ARG A 91 -2.97 3.78 -14.81
N PHE A 92 -2.57 3.02 -13.78
CA PHE A 92 -3.26 2.92 -12.51
C PHE A 92 -2.25 2.52 -11.45
N ASP A 93 -2.65 2.59 -10.19
CA ASP A 93 -1.89 2.08 -9.06
C ASP A 93 -2.77 1.21 -8.18
N ILE A 94 -2.17 0.30 -7.44
CA ILE A 94 -2.84 -0.38 -6.32
C ILE A 94 -2.25 0.19 -5.04
N ALA A 95 -3.07 0.77 -4.18
CA ALA A 95 -2.66 1.29 -2.89
C ALA A 95 -3.17 0.39 -1.76
N LEU A 96 -2.25 -0.06 -0.90
CA LEU A 96 -2.56 -0.63 0.40
C LEU A 96 -2.50 0.49 1.43
N ASN A 97 -3.61 0.73 2.13
CA ASN A 97 -3.73 1.74 3.16
C ASN A 97 -4.01 1.07 4.51
N SER A 98 -3.30 1.48 5.56
CA SER A 98 -3.53 0.96 6.91
C SER A 98 -4.81 1.49 7.55
N PRO A 99 -5.28 0.83 8.61
CA PRO A 99 -6.19 1.43 9.57
C PRO A 99 -5.61 2.73 10.14
N GLY A 100 -6.50 3.59 10.62
CA GLY A 100 -6.19 4.84 11.28
C GLY A 100 -7.47 5.64 11.56
N ASN A 101 -7.33 6.95 11.74
CA ASN A 101 -8.44 7.86 12.03
C ASN A 101 -9.49 7.89 10.91
N LEU A 102 -9.07 7.72 9.65
CA LEU A 102 -9.98 7.76 8.50
C LEU A 102 -10.82 6.48 8.35
N ASN A 103 -10.23 5.32 8.65
CA ASN A 103 -10.86 4.02 8.42
C ASN A 103 -10.32 2.96 9.39
N PRO A 104 -11.18 2.12 9.99
CA PRO A 104 -10.75 1.16 11.01
C PRO A 104 -10.12 -0.13 10.45
N VAL A 105 -10.10 -0.32 9.13
CA VAL A 105 -9.60 -1.55 8.47
C VAL A 105 -8.52 -1.22 7.44
N TRP A 106 -7.81 -2.24 6.95
CA TRP A 106 -6.93 -2.08 5.81
C TRP A 106 -7.76 -1.89 4.54
N LEU A 107 -7.31 -1.06 3.62
CA LEU A 107 -7.97 -0.85 2.33
C LEU A 107 -7.00 -1.14 1.19
N LEU A 108 -7.35 -2.12 0.35
CA LEU A 108 -6.68 -2.34 -0.92
C LEU A 108 -7.48 -1.65 -2.03
N SER A 109 -6.94 -0.56 -2.55
CA SER A 109 -7.65 0.31 -3.50
C SER A 109 -6.94 0.32 -4.84
N LEU A 110 -7.70 0.27 -5.94
CA LEU A 110 -7.17 0.55 -7.26
C LEU A 110 -7.43 2.04 -7.56
N ILE A 111 -6.41 2.75 -8.02
CA ILE A 111 -6.41 4.19 -8.27
C ILE A 111 -6.13 4.44 -9.75
N ASN A 112 -6.98 5.19 -10.45
CA ASN A 112 -6.73 5.64 -11.83
C ASN A 112 -7.04 7.13 -11.95
N GLY A 113 -6.01 7.96 -12.13
CA GLY A 113 -6.18 9.41 -12.35
C GLY A 113 -6.97 10.14 -11.26
N GLY A 114 -6.95 9.65 -10.02
CA GLY A 114 -7.72 10.19 -8.89
C GLY A 114 -9.12 9.57 -8.69
N GLN A 115 -9.52 8.63 -9.55
CA GLN A 115 -10.68 7.78 -9.34
C GLN A 115 -10.31 6.52 -8.57
N LEU A 116 -11.22 6.02 -7.73
CA LEU A 116 -11.11 4.77 -6.98
C LEU A 116 -12.09 3.73 -7.52
N PRO A 117 -11.82 3.12 -8.70
CA PRO A 117 -12.72 2.14 -9.29
C PRO A 117 -12.87 0.84 -8.48
N PHE A 118 -11.98 0.58 -7.52
CA PHE A 118 -12.02 -0.61 -6.67
C PHE A 118 -11.51 -0.28 -5.26
N ILE A 119 -12.24 -0.73 -4.25
CA ILE A 119 -11.84 -0.69 -2.84
C ILE A 119 -12.23 -2.03 -2.22
N HIS A 120 -11.26 -2.77 -1.73
CA HIS A 120 -11.46 -4.02 -1.01
C HIS A 120 -11.03 -3.85 0.45
N PRO A 121 -11.97 -3.84 1.41
CA PRO A 121 -11.64 -3.76 2.81
C PRO A 121 -11.09 -5.10 3.31
N VAL A 122 -10.02 -5.01 4.09
CA VAL A 122 -9.30 -6.13 4.69
C VAL A 122 -9.32 -5.93 6.20
N ALA A 123 -10.21 -6.65 6.89
CA ALA A 123 -10.49 -6.43 8.31
C ALA A 123 -9.26 -6.64 9.20
N VAL A 124 -8.37 -7.55 8.81
CA VAL A 124 -7.19 -7.94 9.56
C VAL A 124 -6.00 -7.98 8.61
N TYR A 125 -4.82 -7.53 9.04
CA TYR A 125 -3.62 -7.60 8.23
C TYR A 125 -3.33 -9.04 7.77
N ASP A 126 -3.40 -9.25 6.46
CA ASP A 126 -3.17 -10.54 5.80
C ASP A 126 -2.29 -10.34 4.56
N PRO A 127 -0.97 -10.46 4.70
CA PRO A 127 -0.05 -10.30 3.57
C PRO A 127 -0.23 -11.38 2.51
N VAL A 128 -0.76 -12.57 2.85
CA VAL A 128 -1.01 -13.64 1.87
C VAL A 128 -2.13 -13.21 0.92
N MET A 129 -3.26 -12.73 1.47
CA MET A 129 -4.38 -12.23 0.67
C MET A 129 -3.98 -10.99 -0.14
N ILE A 130 -3.26 -10.04 0.47
CA ILE A 130 -2.81 -8.82 -0.23
C ILE A 130 -1.90 -9.18 -1.42
N ASN A 131 -0.92 -10.07 -1.21
CA ASN A 131 -0.03 -10.54 -2.28
C ASN A 131 -0.78 -11.34 -3.36
N HIS A 132 -1.81 -12.09 -2.97
CA HIS A 132 -2.65 -12.82 -3.91
C HIS A 132 -3.43 -11.87 -4.83
N ILE A 133 -4.10 -10.86 -4.26
CA ILE A 133 -4.90 -9.90 -5.04
C ILE A 133 -4.00 -9.05 -5.95
N THR A 134 -2.89 -8.53 -5.43
CA THR A 134 -1.94 -7.73 -6.23
C THR A 134 -1.30 -8.55 -7.35
N GLY A 135 -0.86 -9.78 -7.07
CA GLY A 135 -0.32 -10.68 -8.08
C GLY A 135 -1.35 -11.09 -9.14
N ARG A 136 -2.62 -11.22 -8.77
CA ARG A 136 -3.71 -11.43 -9.73
C ARG A 136 -3.96 -10.20 -10.59
N ALA A 137 -4.03 -9.02 -9.99
CA ALA A 137 -4.20 -7.77 -10.73
C ALA A 137 -3.09 -7.58 -11.78
N ALA A 138 -1.85 -7.95 -11.45
CA ALA A 138 -0.75 -7.92 -12.43
C ALA A 138 -0.96 -8.89 -13.60
N ARG A 139 -1.39 -10.13 -13.35
CA ARG A 139 -1.71 -11.08 -14.44
C ARG A 139 -2.89 -10.60 -15.28
N LEU A 140 -3.91 -10.04 -14.64
CA LEU A 140 -5.08 -9.49 -15.32
C LEU A 140 -4.72 -8.27 -16.17
N ASP A 141 -3.74 -7.47 -15.77
CA ASP A 141 -3.24 -6.34 -16.58
C ASP A 141 -2.44 -6.80 -17.82
N GLU A 142 -1.72 -7.92 -17.71
CA GLU A 142 -1.08 -8.57 -18.87
C GLU A 142 -2.10 -9.20 -19.82
N GLU A 143 -3.16 -9.82 -19.27
CA GLU A 143 -4.22 -10.49 -20.03
C GLU A 143 -5.23 -9.50 -20.64
N PHE A 144 -5.61 -8.48 -19.87
CA PHE A 144 -6.63 -7.51 -20.21
C PHE A 144 -6.02 -6.11 -20.34
N GLY A 145 -6.16 -5.50 -21.52
CA GLY A 145 -5.76 -4.11 -21.72
C GLY A 145 -6.66 -3.06 -21.05
N SER A 146 -7.75 -3.48 -20.41
CA SER A 146 -8.86 -2.67 -19.93
C SER A 146 -9.01 -2.74 -18.40
N LEU A 147 -8.90 -1.58 -17.75
CA LEU A 147 -9.02 -1.48 -16.30
C LEU A 147 -10.40 -1.93 -15.77
N SER A 148 -11.46 -1.68 -16.54
CA SER A 148 -12.82 -2.09 -16.17
C SER A 148 -12.96 -3.61 -16.07
N ASP A 149 -12.27 -4.36 -16.94
CA ASP A 149 -12.30 -5.82 -16.92
C ASP A 149 -11.49 -6.40 -15.77
N ILE A 150 -10.34 -5.79 -15.45
CA ILE A 150 -9.56 -6.10 -14.25
C ILE A 150 -10.43 -5.91 -13.01
N VAL A 151 -11.05 -4.73 -12.86
CA VAL A 151 -11.91 -4.40 -11.71
C VAL A 151 -13.07 -5.39 -11.63
N ARG A 152 -13.79 -5.64 -12.72
CA ARG A 152 -14.92 -6.59 -12.73
C ARG A 152 -14.50 -7.99 -12.29
N THR A 153 -13.33 -8.44 -12.72
CA THR A 153 -12.80 -9.77 -12.38
C THR A 153 -12.35 -9.88 -10.93
N LEU A 154 -11.69 -8.83 -10.40
CA LEU A 154 -11.34 -8.74 -8.98
C LEU A 154 -12.60 -8.66 -8.09
N MET A 155 -13.62 -7.92 -8.52
CA MET A 155 -14.90 -7.79 -7.82
C MET A 155 -15.71 -9.09 -7.82
N GLY A 156 -15.72 -9.83 -8.93
CA GLY A 156 -16.46 -11.10 -9.04
C GLY A 156 -16.06 -12.13 -7.99
N GLU A 157 -14.79 -12.14 -7.56
CA GLU A 157 -14.34 -12.97 -6.45
C GLU A 157 -14.61 -12.35 -5.07
N SER A 158 -14.58 -11.02 -4.96
CA SER A 158 -14.93 -10.33 -3.70
C SER A 158 -16.40 -10.49 -3.32
N ILE A 159 -17.29 -10.87 -4.23
CA ILE A 159 -18.71 -11.16 -3.93
C ILE A 159 -18.89 -12.62 -3.45
N ALA A 160 -17.95 -13.52 -3.79
CA ALA A 160 -17.96 -14.90 -3.30
C ALA A 160 -17.49 -15.01 -1.83
N GLY A 161 -16.70 -14.04 -1.35
CA GLY A 161 -16.35 -13.87 0.06
C GLY A 161 -17.11 -12.67 0.64
N ASN A 162 -18.10 -12.92 1.48
CA ASN A 162 -19.09 -11.98 2.02
C ASN A 162 -18.49 -10.71 2.72
N VAL A 163 -17.99 -9.73 1.97
CA VAL A 163 -17.46 -8.47 2.51
C VAL A 163 -18.14 -7.27 1.81
N PRO A 164 -18.86 -6.41 2.55
CA PRO A 164 -19.60 -5.31 1.96
C PRO A 164 -18.66 -4.22 1.42
N LEU A 165 -18.94 -3.76 0.20
CA LEU A 165 -18.32 -2.58 -0.40
C LEU A 165 -18.75 -1.33 0.37
N MET A 166 -17.82 -0.68 1.08
CA MET A 166 -18.05 0.69 1.53
C MET A 166 -17.72 1.66 0.39
N TYR A 167 -18.76 2.29 -0.15
CA TYR A 167 -18.62 3.53 -0.90
C TYR A 167 -18.21 4.62 0.09
N LEU A 168 -17.01 5.19 -0.03
CA LEU A 168 -16.60 6.38 0.71
C LEU A 168 -16.90 7.61 -0.15
N PRO A 169 -18.08 8.26 -0.03
CA PRO A 169 -18.35 9.49 -0.74
C PRO A 169 -17.43 10.60 -0.19
N GLY A 170 -16.57 11.15 -1.05
CA GLY A 170 -15.82 12.37 -0.74
C GLY A 170 -14.30 12.25 -0.65
N LEU A 171 -13.71 11.06 -0.76
CA LEU A 171 -12.26 10.93 -0.82
C LEU A 171 -11.73 11.28 -2.23
N ARG A 172 -11.69 12.58 -2.56
CA ARG A 172 -10.83 13.06 -3.66
C ARG A 172 -9.39 13.01 -3.17
N MET A 173 -8.68 11.90 -3.44
CA MET A 173 -7.22 11.94 -3.42
C MET A 173 -6.80 12.97 -4.47
N ARG A 174 -6.23 14.09 -4.02
CA ARG A 174 -5.65 15.09 -4.92
C ARG A 174 -4.60 14.37 -5.75
N SER A 175 -4.66 14.55 -7.07
CA SER A 175 -3.69 14.02 -8.02
C SER A 175 -2.31 14.62 -7.73
N CYS A 176 -1.53 14.01 -6.84
CA CYS A 176 -0.12 14.31 -6.69
C CYS A 176 0.66 13.51 -7.73
N PHE A 177 0.77 14.08 -8.94
CA PHE A 177 1.86 13.84 -9.89
C PHE A 177 1.97 15.09 -10.79
N PRO A 178 3.21 15.51 -11.13
CA PRO A 178 4.03 14.75 -12.07
C PRO A 178 5.45 14.46 -11.57
N PHE A 179 5.87 13.20 -11.68
CA PHE A 179 7.29 12.85 -11.70
C PHE A 179 7.80 13.23 -13.10
N ARG A 180 8.57 14.30 -13.16
CA ARG A 180 9.26 14.75 -14.37
C ARG A 180 10.48 13.85 -14.55
N VAL A 181 10.40 12.87 -15.44
CA VAL A 181 11.60 12.15 -15.90
C VAL A 181 12.42 13.14 -16.72
N HIS A 182 13.51 13.64 -16.16
CA HIS A 182 14.55 14.28 -16.95
C HIS A 182 15.40 13.17 -17.57
N ARG A 183 15.51 13.24 -18.90
CA ARG A 183 16.41 12.44 -19.73
C ARG A 183 17.85 12.59 -19.27
#